data_AF-A0AAN7WCE4-F1
#
_entry.id   AF-A0AAN7WCE4-F1
#
_cell.length_a   1.000
_cell.length_b   1.000
_cell.length_c   1.000
_cell.angle_alpha   90.00
_cell.angle_beta   90.00
_cell.angle_gamma   90.00
#
_symmetry.space_group_name_H-M   'P 1'
#
loop_
_entity.id
_entity.type
_entity.pdbx_description
1 polymer ?
#
loop_
_entity_poly.entity_id
_entity_poly.type
_entity_poly.pdbx_seq_one_letter_code
_entity_poly.pdbx_strand_id
1 'polypeptide(L)'
;MPRPGLTVDSGGIMCIGGPALIYYVTPTEEALFLKYNPELQKRSLERRKEKQEDFDNFVGRLKEYSKSDKPIWAVWEQDVERKKQLGIQQELDRRRDEAAEAEARKQEMRSSLR
;
A
#
# COMPACT_ATOMS: atom_id res chain seq x y z
N MET A 1 -44.74 33.88 -21.99
CA MET A 1 -44.98 32.43 -21.91
C MET A 1 -43.63 31.71 -22.05
N PRO A 2 -43.10 31.01 -21.03
CA PRO A 2 -41.86 30.26 -21.16
C PRO A 2 -42.14 28.85 -21.71
N ARG A 3 -41.29 28.37 -22.63
CA ARG A 3 -41.37 27.00 -23.18
C ARG A 3 -40.65 26.02 -22.22
N PRO A 4 -41.22 24.84 -21.93
CA PRO A 4 -40.52 23.79 -21.20
C PRO A 4 -39.71 22.95 -22.20
N GLY A 5 -38.40 22.86 -22.04
CA GLY A 5 -37.58 22.09 -22.96
C GLY A 5 -36.10 22.07 -22.62
N LEU A 6 -35.74 21.07 -21.81
CA LEU A 6 -34.55 20.23 -22.01
C LEU A 6 -33.17 20.93 -21.98
N THR A 7 -32.67 21.27 -20.79
CA THR A 7 -31.26 21.69 -20.61
C THR A 7 -30.61 21.08 -19.37
N VAL A 8 -30.85 19.80 -19.06
CA VAL A 8 -30.16 19.11 -17.94
C VAL A 8 -29.52 17.77 -18.35
N ASP A 9 -29.88 17.17 -19.49
CA ASP A 9 -29.56 15.75 -19.72
C ASP A 9 -28.19 15.49 -20.38
N SER A 10 -27.61 16.44 -21.10
CA SER A 10 -26.34 16.24 -21.82
C SER A 10 -25.11 16.17 -20.90
N GLY A 11 -25.11 16.90 -19.79
CA GLY A 11 -24.01 16.88 -18.81
C GLY A 11 -23.92 15.56 -18.05
N GLY A 12 -25.06 15.01 -17.62
CA GLY A 12 -25.12 13.71 -16.94
C GLY A 12 -24.67 12.55 -17.83
N ILE A 13 -25.03 12.59 -19.12
CA ILE A 13 -24.61 11.59 -20.11
C ILE A 13 -23.08 11.64 -20.34
N MET A 14 -22.45 12.83 -20.36
CA MET A 14 -20.99 12.91 -20.48
C MET A 14 -20.27 12.45 -19.21
N CYS A 15 -20.78 12.83 -18.03
CA CYS A 15 -20.19 12.48 -16.74
C CYS A 15 -20.33 11.00 -16.37
N ILE A 16 -21.44 10.35 -16.76
CA ILE A 16 -21.70 8.93 -16.48
C ILE A 16 -21.34 8.05 -17.68
N GLY A 17 -21.66 8.51 -18.89
CA GLY A 17 -21.41 7.78 -20.13
C GLY A 17 -19.92 7.63 -20.45
N GLY A 18 -19.08 8.58 -20.05
CA GLY A 18 -17.62 8.44 -20.16
C GLY A 18 -17.09 7.24 -19.35
N PRO A 19 -17.24 7.22 -18.02
CA PRO A 19 -16.84 6.09 -17.20
C PRO A 19 -17.55 4.78 -17.57
N ALA A 20 -18.85 4.81 -17.89
CA ALA A 20 -19.60 3.62 -18.29
C ALA A 20 -19.06 3.01 -19.60
N LEU A 21 -18.71 3.84 -20.59
CA LEU A 21 -18.09 3.37 -21.82
C LEU A 21 -16.72 2.73 -21.55
N ILE A 22 -15.91 3.34 -20.68
CA ILE A 22 -14.62 2.78 -20.28
C ILE A 22 -14.78 1.40 -19.63
N TYR A 23 -15.73 1.26 -18.69
CA TYR A 23 -16.00 -0.05 -18.07
C TYR A 23 -16.50 -1.09 -19.07
N TYR A 24 -17.25 -0.68 -20.10
CA TYR A 24 -17.74 -1.57 -21.13
C TYR A 24 -16.64 -2.08 -22.07
N VAL A 25 -15.71 -1.21 -22.47
CA VAL A 25 -14.64 -1.58 -23.42
C VAL A 25 -13.41 -2.19 -22.74
N THR A 26 -13.21 -1.91 -21.45
CA THR A 26 -12.06 -2.44 -20.73
C THR A 26 -12.27 -3.93 -20.46
N PRO A 27 -11.39 -4.81 -20.97
CA PRO A 27 -11.52 -6.25 -20.73
C PRO A 27 -11.40 -6.58 -19.24
N THR A 28 -12.11 -7.62 -18.80
CA THR A 28 -12.05 -8.10 -17.42
C THR A 28 -10.64 -8.60 -17.06
N GLU A 29 -10.32 -8.60 -15.76
CA GLU A 29 -9.01 -9.08 -15.29
C GLU A 29 -8.72 -10.53 -15.71
N GLU A 30 -9.75 -11.38 -15.80
CA GLU A 30 -9.62 -12.75 -16.27
C GLU A 30 -9.28 -12.84 -17.77
N ALA A 31 -9.91 -12.00 -18.60
CA ALA A 31 -9.61 -11.92 -20.02
C ALA A 31 -8.20 -11.36 -20.27
N LEU A 32 -7.71 -10.45 -19.41
CA LEU A 32 -6.33 -9.97 -19.41
C LEU A 32 -5.35 -11.07 -18.98
N PHE A 33 -5.69 -11.82 -17.93
CA PHE A 33 -4.86 -12.91 -17.41
C PHE A 33 -4.62 -14.01 -18.46
N LEU A 34 -5.65 -14.37 -19.24
CA LEU A 34 -5.54 -15.32 -20.34
C LEU A 34 -4.59 -14.88 -21.45
N LYS A 35 -4.38 -13.57 -21.62
CA LYS A 35 -3.44 -13.00 -22.60
C LYS A 35 -2.01 -12.92 -22.09
N TYR A 36 -1.75 -13.23 -20.82
CA TYR A 36 -0.40 -13.19 -20.25
C TYR A 36 0.43 -14.38 -20.72
N ASN A 37 1.75 -14.17 -20.81
CA ASN A 37 2.74 -15.24 -20.98
C ASN A 37 2.68 -16.20 -19.75
N PRO A 38 2.83 -17.53 -19.91
CA PRO A 38 2.76 -18.52 -18.82
C PRO A 38 3.54 -18.16 -17.54
N GLU A 39 4.73 -17.57 -17.67
CA GLU A 39 5.51 -17.11 -16.51
C GLU A 39 4.81 -16.00 -15.71
N LEU A 40 4.16 -15.07 -16.39
CA LEU A 40 3.40 -13.99 -15.76
C LEU A 40 2.10 -14.49 -15.16
N GLN A 41 1.46 -15.49 -15.77
CA GLN A 41 0.29 -16.15 -15.20
C GLN A 41 0.67 -16.79 -13.85
N LYS A 42 1.76 -17.57 -13.82
CA LYS A 42 2.25 -18.20 -12.59
C LYS A 42 2.56 -17.18 -11.50
N ARG A 43 3.34 -16.14 -11.81
CA ARG A 43 3.64 -15.07 -10.84
C ARG A 43 2.40 -14.33 -10.38
N SER A 44 1.43 -14.11 -11.25
CA SER A 44 0.17 -13.47 -10.86
C SER A 44 -0.65 -14.37 -9.94
N LEU A 45 -0.64 -15.70 -10.12
CA LEU A 45 -1.29 -16.65 -9.21
C LEU A 45 -0.63 -16.66 -7.84
N GLU A 46 0.70 -16.72 -7.80
CA GLU A 46 1.48 -16.72 -6.55
C GLU A 46 1.28 -15.43 -5.76
N ARG A 47 1.23 -14.29 -6.45
CA ARG A 47 1.10 -12.96 -5.83
C ARG A 47 -0.34 -12.51 -5.58
N ARG A 48 -1.36 -13.30 -5.94
CA ARG A 48 -2.76 -12.91 -5.72
C ARG A 48 -3.05 -12.64 -4.25
N LYS A 49 -2.55 -13.52 -3.37
CA LYS A 49 -2.75 -13.38 -1.92
C LYS A 49 -2.04 -12.13 -1.38
N GLU A 50 -0.77 -11.95 -1.76
CA GLU A 50 0.02 -10.76 -1.40
C GLU A 50 -0.67 -9.47 -1.86
N LYS A 51 -1.15 -9.42 -3.11
CA LYS A 51 -1.90 -8.27 -3.63
C LYS A 51 -3.18 -7.98 -2.86
N GLN A 52 -3.91 -9.03 -2.46
CA GLN A 52 -5.13 -8.86 -1.69
C GLN A 52 -4.82 -8.29 -0.30
N GLU A 53 -3.82 -8.86 0.38
CA GLU A 53 -3.37 -8.37 1.69
C GLU A 53 -2.85 -6.93 1.60
N ASP A 54 -2.07 -6.59 0.57
CA ASP A 54 -1.59 -5.23 0.32
C ASP A 54 -2.74 -4.26 0.08
N PHE A 55 -3.75 -4.68 -0.68
CA PHE A 55 -4.94 -3.87 -0.94
C PHE A 55 -5.73 -3.63 0.35
N ASP A 56 -5.98 -4.67 1.14
CA ASP A 56 -6.69 -4.56 2.41
C ASP A 56 -5.92 -3.65 3.39
N ASN A 57 -4.60 -3.79 3.45
CA ASN A 57 -3.71 -2.93 4.24
C ASN A 57 -3.74 -1.47 3.76
N PHE A 58 -3.76 -1.25 2.45
CA PHE A 58 -3.85 0.08 1.86
C PHE A 58 -5.18 0.75 2.21
N VAL A 59 -6.30 0.05 1.99
CA VAL A 59 -7.64 0.54 2.34
C VAL A 59 -7.75 0.78 3.85
N GLY A 60 -7.17 -0.09 4.68
CA GLY A 60 -7.09 0.10 6.13
C GLY A 60 -6.38 1.39 6.53
N ARG A 61 -5.20 1.65 5.95
CA ARG A 61 -4.46 2.91 6.17
C ARG A 61 -5.22 4.13 5.67
N LEU A 62 -5.86 4.03 4.50
CA LEU A 62 -6.64 5.13 3.95
C LEU A 62 -7.83 5.49 4.84
N LYS A 63 -8.53 4.47 5.37
CA LYS A 63 -9.60 4.65 6.37
C LYS A 63 -9.07 5.33 7.63
N GLU A 64 -7.87 4.96 8.09
CA GLU A 64 -7.26 5.57 9.26
C GLU A 64 -6.91 7.04 9.01
N TYR A 65 -6.28 7.35 7.87
CA TYR A 65 -5.94 8.72 7.50
C TYR A 65 -7.19 9.59 7.29
N SER A 66 -8.28 9.01 6.77
CA SER A 66 -9.56 9.70 6.59
C SER A 66 -10.24 10.10 7.90
N LYS A 67 -9.84 9.55 9.06
CA LYS A 67 -10.37 9.97 10.36
C LYS A 67 -9.78 11.30 10.85
N SER A 68 -8.69 11.77 10.23
CA SER A 68 -8.06 13.03 10.59
C SER A 68 -8.63 14.18 9.75
N ASP A 69 -8.84 15.34 10.38
CA ASP A 69 -9.18 16.59 9.67
C ASP A 69 -8.00 17.16 8.85
N LYS A 70 -6.82 16.54 8.95
CA LYS A 70 -5.66 16.90 8.14
C LYS A 70 -5.77 16.28 6.76
N PRO A 71 -5.24 16.93 5.73
CA PRO A 71 -5.22 16.33 4.41
C PRO A 71 -4.41 15.02 4.41
N ILE A 72 -4.90 14.03 3.65
CA ILE A 72 -4.38 12.64 3.66
C ILE A 72 -2.86 12.60 3.39
N TRP A 73 -2.34 13.46 2.51
CA TRP A 73 -0.91 13.52 2.20
C TRP A 73 -0.05 13.96 3.39
N ALA A 74 -0.52 14.89 4.21
CA ALA A 74 0.23 15.35 5.39
C ALA A 74 0.28 14.27 6.48
N VAL A 75 -0.80 13.50 6.65
CA VAL A 75 -0.84 12.36 7.58
C VAL A 75 0.04 11.22 7.10
N TRP A 76 0.04 10.96 5.79
CA TRP A 76 0.91 9.97 5.16
C TRP A 76 2.40 10.31 5.39
N GLU A 77 2.83 11.54 5.11
CA GLU A 77 4.21 11.97 5.30
C GLU A 77 4.67 11.78 6.75
N GLN A 78 3.82 12.12 7.72
CA GLN A 78 4.08 11.91 9.15
C GLN A 78 4.22 10.42 9.50
N ASP A 79 3.40 9.55 8.90
CA ASP A 79 3.47 8.11 9.12
C ASP A 79 4.73 7.49 8.50
N VAL A 80 5.15 7.97 7.32
CA VAL A 80 6.41 7.58 6.67
C VAL A 80 7.61 7.99 7.51
N GLU A 81 7.65 9.24 7.97
CA GLU A 81 8.76 9.73 8.81
C GLU A 81 8.81 8.96 10.13
N ARG A 82 7.67 8.72 10.77
CA ARG A 82 7.60 7.89 11.99
C ARG A 82 8.16 6.50 11.76
N LYS A 83 7.78 5.82 10.68
CA LYS A 83 8.29 4.48 10.34
C LYS A 83 9.79 4.48 10.09
N LYS A 84 10.31 5.52 9.44
CA LYS A 84 11.75 5.68 9.20
C LYS A 84 12.53 5.83 10.51
N GLN A 85 12.05 6.67 11.42
CA GLN A 85 12.67 6.86 12.73
C GLN A 85 12.64 5.58 13.57
N LEU A 86 11.50 4.86 13.57
CA LEU A 86 11.37 3.56 14.24
C LEU A 86 12.34 2.54 13.65
N GLY A 87 12.49 2.47 12.33
CA GLY A 87 13.43 1.55 11.68
C GLY A 87 14.89 1.85 12.01
N ILE A 88 15.26 3.14 12.09
CA ILE A 88 16.60 3.57 12.52
C ILE A 88 16.84 3.16 13.98
N GLN A 89 15.88 3.44 14.86
CA GLN A 89 15.98 3.10 16.28
C GLN A 89 16.13 1.58 16.49
N GLN A 90 15.31 0.78 15.80
CA GLN A 90 15.38 -0.68 15.87
C GLN A 90 16.74 -1.22 15.42
N GLU A 91 17.33 -0.67 14.36
CA GLU A 91 18.65 -1.10 13.90
C GLU A 91 19.76 -0.67 14.87
N LEU A 92 19.64 0.50 15.50
CA LEU A 92 20.57 0.93 16.55
C LEU A 92 20.49 0.05 17.80
N ASP A 93 19.28 -0.30 18.22
CA ASP A 93 19.05 -1.18 19.36
C ASP A 93 19.61 -2.58 19.09
N ARG A 94 19.37 -3.13 17.89
CA ARG A 94 19.94 -4.41 17.44
C ARG A 94 21.47 -4.41 17.52
N ARG A 95 22.13 -3.35 17.05
CA ARG A 95 23.59 -3.22 17.12
C ARG A 95 24.10 -3.10 18.55
N ARG A 96 23.33 -2.44 19.42
CA ARG A 96 23.67 -2.30 20.84
C ARG A 96 23.60 -3.65 21.56
N ASP A 97 22.56 -4.43 21.27
CA ASP A 97 22.38 -5.78 21.82
C ASP A 97 23.48 -6.72 21.33
N GLU A 98 23.79 -6.72 20.03
CA GLU A 98 24.90 -7.49 19.45
C GLU A 98 26.25 -7.13 20.09
N ALA A 99 26.51 -5.83 20.34
CA ALA A 99 27.72 -5.37 21.01
C ALA A 99 27.77 -5.80 22.49
N ALA A 100 26.63 -5.76 23.20
CA ALA A 100 26.54 -6.20 24.58
C ALA A 100 26.79 -7.72 24.71
N GLU A 101 26.23 -8.53 23.80
CA GLU A 101 26.51 -9.96 23.75
C GLU A 101 27.97 -10.26 23.45
N ALA A 102 28.60 -9.51 22.53
CA ALA A 102 30.00 -9.69 22.19
C ALA A 102 30.92 -9.37 23.38
N GLU A 103 30.63 -8.31 24.14
CA GLU A 103 31.38 -7.97 25.35
C GLU A 103 31.16 -9.00 26.48
N ALA A 104 29.93 -9.50 26.66
CA ALA A 104 29.65 -10.57 27.61
C ALA A 104 30.46 -11.84 27.29
N ARG A 105 30.49 -12.26 26.02
CA ARG A 105 31.29 -13.40 25.55
C ARG A 105 32.79 -13.19 25.80
N LYS A 106 33.31 -11.98 25.59
CA LYS A 106 34.72 -11.65 25.89
C LYS A 106 35.02 -11.74 27.39
N GLN A 107 34.11 -11.30 28.24
CA GLN A 107 34.26 -11.37 29.69
C GLN A 107 34.25 -12.82 30.19
N GLU A 108 33.35 -13.65 29.68
CA GLU A 108 33.32 -15.09 29.97
C GLU A 108 34.64 -15.76 29.59
N MET A 109 35.13 -15.57 28.36
CA MET A 109 36.42 -16.11 27.90
C MET A 109 37.60 -15.63 28.75
N ARG A 110 37.60 -14.35 29.17
CA ARG A 110 38.64 -13.79 30.02
C ARG A 110 38.60 -14.35 31.44
N SER A 111 37.40 -14.67 31.94
CA SER A 111 37.22 -15.28 33.26
C SER A 111 37.58 -16.76 33.30
N SER A 112 37.41 -17.50 32.20
CA SER A 112 37.79 -18.91 32.10
C SER A 112 39.29 -19.15 31.90
N LEU A 113 40.04 -18.10 31.55
CA LEU A 113 41.48 -18.17 31.30
C LEU A 113 42.33 -17.81 32.54
N ARG A 114 41.70 -17.45 33.66
CA ARG A 114 42.34 -17.09 34.93
C ARG A 114 42.08 -18.16 35.98
#